data_AF-A0A914JXJ8-F1
#
_entry.id   AF-A0A914JXJ8-F1
#
_cell.length_a   1.000
_cell.length_b   1.000
_cell.length_c   1.000
_cell.angle_alpha   90.00
_cell.angle_beta   90.00
_cell.angle_gamma   90.00
#
_symmetry.space_group_name_H-M   'P 1'
#
loop_
_entity.id
_entity.type
_entity.pdbx_description
1 polymer ?
#
loop_
_entity_poly.entity_id
_entity_poly.type
_entity_poly.pdbx_seq_one_letter_code
_entity_poly.pdbx_strand_id
1 'polypeptide(L)'
;MYIYQQVNITLNYFAYPVDVDTELKYGERVFPSVTFCHLNPWNISAAETGPLSDLIKAYRDGTNAASFGFTSNTYDKVKRAEKWAQFYYEDMVAADKLLAASYDYNDLFITCSYDTVNCNETQFQSFYDPFFGRCHTFNFDGSEKSSRAGPTYGLRAVLRTRPSEYLPWIHTVGAAVFIHGSDETPFVDAFGYYVPVGTASSIGVRYVTREKLPSPYSTCSDTGGSQKNYYQAGYEVEACIRSCLQDKIIAQC
;
A
#
# COMPACT_ATOMS: atom_id res chain seq x y z
N MET A 1 59.24 11.04 3.97
CA MET A 1 58.12 11.64 4.72
C MET A 1 57.06 12.25 3.79
N TYR A 2 57.44 13.10 2.83
CA TYR A 2 56.49 13.73 1.88
C TYR A 2 55.72 12.75 0.97
N ILE A 3 56.39 11.73 0.41
CA ILE A 3 55.74 10.73 -0.45
C ILE A 3 54.66 9.94 0.30
N TYR A 4 54.93 9.54 1.54
CA TYR A 4 53.97 8.83 2.38
C TYR A 4 52.72 9.68 2.66
N GLN A 5 52.92 10.97 2.96
CA GLN A 5 51.81 11.90 3.20
C GLN A 5 50.97 12.13 1.94
N GLN A 6 51.60 12.25 0.77
CA GLN A 6 50.89 12.40 -0.51
C GLN A 6 50.07 11.16 -0.85
N VAL A 7 50.65 9.96 -0.73
CA VAL A 7 49.93 8.69 -0.94
C VAL A 7 48.72 8.60 0.00
N ASN A 8 48.88 8.96 1.27
CA ASN A 8 47.79 8.88 2.24
C ASN A 8 46.65 9.87 1.92
N ILE A 9 46.96 11.10 1.51
CA ILE A 9 45.95 12.08 1.07
C ILE A 9 45.21 11.56 -0.17
N THR A 10 45.94 11.04 -1.15
CA THR A 10 45.33 10.49 -2.38
C THR A 10 44.44 9.29 -2.08
N LEU A 11 44.88 8.36 -1.22
CA LEU A 11 44.07 7.21 -0.81
C LEU A 11 42.81 7.64 -0.05
N ASN A 12 42.92 8.61 0.86
CA ASN A 12 41.75 9.13 1.58
C ASN A 12 40.78 9.88 0.67
N TYR A 13 41.28 10.58 -0.35
CA TYR A 13 40.42 11.22 -1.35
C TYR A 13 39.62 10.19 -2.17
N PHE A 14 40.27 9.12 -2.65
CA PHE A 14 39.61 8.04 -3.39
C PHE A 14 38.87 7.03 -2.52
N ALA A 15 38.95 7.16 -1.19
CA ALA A 15 38.11 6.40 -0.26
C ALA A 15 36.68 7.00 -0.15
N TYR A 16 36.46 8.22 -0.67
CA TYR A 16 35.18 8.92 -0.66
C TYR A 16 34.47 8.93 0.71
N PRO A 17 35.14 9.39 1.80
CA PRO A 17 34.53 9.44 3.13
C PRO A 17 33.32 10.38 3.15
N VAL A 18 32.34 10.05 3.99
CA VAL A 18 31.10 10.84 4.16
C VAL A 18 30.85 11.11 5.64
N ASP A 19 30.35 12.30 5.95
CA ASP A 19 29.90 12.69 7.28
C ASP A 19 28.37 12.79 7.30
N VAL A 20 27.75 12.41 8.43
CA VAL A 20 26.30 12.47 8.61
C VAL A 20 25.96 13.68 9.46
N ASP A 21 25.16 14.60 8.91
CA ASP A 21 24.59 15.72 9.65
C ASP A 21 23.09 15.49 9.92
N THR A 22 22.63 15.94 11.08
CA THR A 22 21.24 15.80 11.51
C THR A 22 20.67 17.15 11.89
N GLU A 23 19.73 17.64 11.09
CA GLU A 23 19.05 18.91 11.32
C GLU A 23 17.59 18.69 11.73
N LEU A 24 17.18 19.34 12.83
CA LEU A 24 15.78 19.34 13.26
C LEU A 24 15.10 20.61 12.74
N LYS A 25 14.21 20.44 11.76
CA LYS A 25 13.48 21.55 11.13
C LYS A 25 12.05 21.66 11.64
N TYR A 26 11.76 22.74 12.38
CA TYR A 26 10.40 23.10 12.83
C TYR A 26 9.67 23.94 11.79
N GLY A 27 8.38 23.69 11.58
CA GLY A 27 7.55 24.47 10.66
C GLY A 27 6.30 23.72 10.23
N GLU A 28 5.45 24.41 9.49
CA GLU A 28 4.31 23.79 8.80
C GLU A 28 4.83 22.73 7.82
N ARG A 29 4.16 21.57 7.78
CA ARG A 29 4.51 20.46 6.90
C ARG A 29 3.29 20.04 6.09
N VAL A 30 3.51 19.56 4.89
CA VAL A 30 2.48 18.87 4.10
C VAL A 30 2.08 17.62 4.89
N PHE A 31 0.78 17.47 5.18
CA PHE A 31 0.24 16.29 5.83
C PHE A 31 0.52 15.07 4.95
N PRO A 32 0.87 13.88 5.47
CA PRO A 32 1.22 12.78 4.59
C PRO A 32 -0.03 12.26 3.90
N SER A 33 0.16 11.59 2.76
CA SER A 33 -0.93 10.85 2.12
C SER A 33 -1.26 9.63 2.97
N VAL A 34 -2.54 9.35 3.15
CA VAL A 34 -3.01 8.23 3.97
C VAL A 34 -3.95 7.35 3.16
N THR A 35 -3.49 6.17 2.80
CA THR A 35 -4.27 5.17 2.09
C THR A 35 -5.00 4.26 3.06
N PHE A 36 -6.29 4.07 2.81
CA PHE A 36 -7.17 3.15 3.52
C PHE A 36 -7.63 2.06 2.56
N CYS A 37 -7.46 0.81 2.97
CA CYS A 37 -7.97 -0.36 2.26
C CYS A 37 -8.78 -1.22 3.22
N HIS A 38 -9.89 -1.78 2.75
CA HIS A 38 -10.65 -2.75 3.54
C HIS A 38 -9.94 -4.12 3.49
N LEU A 39 -9.85 -4.85 4.61
CA LEU A 39 -9.15 -6.16 4.61
C LEU A 39 -9.88 -7.25 3.84
N ASN A 40 -11.20 -7.13 3.71
CA ASN A 40 -11.94 -7.95 2.77
C ASN A 40 -11.99 -7.21 1.44
N PRO A 41 -11.45 -7.76 0.35
CA PRO A 41 -11.39 -7.04 -0.91
C PRO A 41 -12.80 -6.79 -1.45
N TRP A 42 -13.66 -7.81 -1.45
CA TRP A 42 -14.96 -7.74 -2.12
C TRP A 42 -16.10 -8.25 -1.25
N ASN A 43 -17.28 -7.64 -1.39
CA ASN A 43 -18.50 -8.06 -0.72
C ASN A 43 -18.95 -9.44 -1.22
N ILE A 44 -19.21 -10.36 -0.28
CA ILE A 44 -19.62 -11.71 -0.61
C ILE A 44 -20.93 -11.76 -1.40
N SER A 45 -21.89 -10.89 -1.09
CA SER A 45 -23.21 -10.88 -1.75
C SER A 45 -23.11 -10.61 -3.25
N ALA A 46 -22.22 -9.68 -3.64
CA ALA A 46 -21.94 -9.39 -5.03
C ALA A 46 -21.05 -10.47 -5.66
N ALA A 47 -20.03 -10.95 -4.94
CA ALA A 47 -19.08 -11.97 -5.43
C ALA A 47 -19.75 -13.33 -5.72
N GLU A 48 -20.77 -13.72 -4.94
CA GLU A 48 -21.55 -14.95 -5.16
C GLU A 48 -22.36 -14.94 -6.46
N THR A 49 -22.67 -13.76 -7.00
CA THR A 49 -23.38 -13.62 -8.29
C THR A 49 -22.45 -13.44 -9.48
N GLY A 50 -21.14 -13.39 -9.24
CA GLY A 50 -20.12 -13.12 -10.23
C GLY A 50 -19.20 -14.31 -10.53
N PRO A 51 -18.08 -14.05 -11.21
CA PRO A 51 -17.02 -15.02 -11.51
C PRO A 51 -16.49 -15.80 -10.29
N LEU A 52 -16.57 -15.23 -9.07
CA LEU A 52 -16.11 -15.89 -7.84
C LEU A 52 -17.05 -16.95 -7.29
N SER A 53 -18.26 -17.07 -7.84
CA SER A 53 -19.29 -17.98 -7.31
C SER A 53 -18.81 -19.42 -7.20
N ASP A 54 -18.09 -19.93 -8.21
CA ASP A 54 -17.55 -21.29 -8.22
C ASP A 54 -16.43 -21.47 -7.20
N LEU A 55 -15.55 -20.46 -7.03
CA LEU A 55 -14.50 -20.47 -6.01
C LEU A 55 -15.11 -20.50 -4.60
N ILE A 56 -16.16 -19.70 -4.36
CA ILE A 56 -16.87 -19.65 -3.07
C ILE A 56 -17.52 -20.99 -2.75
N LYS A 57 -18.22 -21.61 -3.71
CA LYS A 57 -18.82 -22.95 -3.55
C LYS A 57 -17.76 -24.02 -3.32
N ALA A 58 -16.65 -23.97 -4.06
CA ALA A 58 -15.54 -24.89 -3.86
C ALA A 58 -14.92 -24.77 -2.47
N TYR A 59 -14.82 -23.56 -1.95
CA TYR A 59 -14.27 -23.32 -0.62
C TYR A 59 -15.21 -23.79 0.49
N ARG A 60 -16.52 -23.48 0.39
CA ARG A 60 -17.52 -23.83 1.42
C ARG A 60 -17.91 -25.31 1.40
N ASP A 61 -18.29 -25.80 0.22
CA ASP A 61 -19.00 -27.08 0.08
C ASP A 61 -18.09 -28.17 -0.49
N GLY A 62 -16.90 -27.81 -0.99
CA GLY A 62 -15.96 -28.75 -1.61
C GLY A 62 -16.26 -29.06 -3.08
N THR A 63 -17.27 -28.43 -3.68
CA THR A 63 -17.64 -28.61 -5.09
C THR A 63 -16.48 -28.22 -6.00
N ASN A 64 -16.02 -29.10 -6.89
CA ASN A 64 -14.86 -28.83 -7.77
C ASN A 64 -13.58 -28.37 -7.01
N ALA A 65 -13.43 -28.74 -5.73
CA ALA A 65 -12.26 -28.35 -4.93
C ALA A 65 -10.91 -28.76 -5.56
N ALA A 66 -10.91 -29.87 -6.31
CA ALA A 66 -9.74 -30.33 -7.06
C ALA A 66 -9.30 -29.34 -8.16
N SER A 67 -10.23 -28.67 -8.84
CA SER A 67 -9.94 -27.69 -9.90
C SER A 67 -9.20 -26.46 -9.35
N PHE A 68 -9.50 -26.08 -8.11
CA PHE A 68 -8.83 -24.99 -7.40
C PHE A 68 -7.58 -25.45 -6.62
N GLY A 69 -7.28 -26.76 -6.65
CA GLY A 69 -6.14 -27.34 -5.94
C GLY A 69 -6.26 -27.27 -4.42
N PHE A 70 -7.48 -27.25 -3.86
CA PHE A 70 -7.68 -27.23 -2.42
C PHE A 70 -7.26 -28.54 -1.77
N THR A 71 -6.52 -28.43 -0.68
CA THR A 71 -6.03 -29.57 0.11
C THR A 71 -6.80 -29.67 1.42
N SER A 72 -6.62 -30.78 2.15
CA SER A 72 -7.19 -30.94 3.49
C SER A 72 -6.55 -30.01 4.52
N ASN A 73 -5.37 -29.46 4.23
CA ASN A 73 -4.70 -28.49 5.09
C ASN A 73 -5.43 -27.14 4.99
N THR A 74 -5.99 -26.67 6.11
CA THR A 74 -6.76 -25.42 6.18
C THR A 74 -5.95 -24.21 5.77
N TYR A 75 -4.68 -24.12 6.18
CA TYR A 75 -3.81 -22.98 5.85
C TYR A 75 -3.53 -22.91 4.34
N ASP A 76 -3.18 -24.03 3.72
CA ASP A 76 -2.95 -24.08 2.28
C ASP A 76 -4.21 -23.80 1.48
N LYS A 77 -5.37 -24.27 1.97
CA LYS A 77 -6.68 -23.99 1.36
C LYS A 77 -6.99 -22.50 1.35
N VAL A 78 -6.80 -21.81 2.48
CA VAL A 78 -6.99 -20.35 2.60
C VAL A 78 -6.05 -19.61 1.65
N LYS A 79 -4.75 -19.90 1.71
CA LYS A 79 -3.74 -19.25 0.87
C LYS A 79 -4.00 -19.42 -0.63
N ARG A 80 -4.53 -20.59 -1.03
CA ARG A 80 -4.93 -20.84 -2.42
C ARG A 80 -6.17 -20.07 -2.81
N ALA A 81 -7.17 -19.98 -1.93
CA ALA A 81 -8.38 -19.21 -2.19
C ALA A 81 -8.07 -17.71 -2.37
N GLU A 82 -7.19 -17.16 -1.52
CA GLU A 82 -6.71 -15.77 -1.65
C GLU A 82 -6.03 -15.52 -3.00
N LYS A 83 -5.13 -16.43 -3.43
CA LYS A 83 -4.46 -16.33 -4.73
C LYS A 83 -5.43 -16.42 -5.91
N TRP A 84 -6.39 -17.34 -5.84
CA TRP A 84 -7.43 -17.44 -6.87
C TRP A 84 -8.25 -16.16 -6.94
N ALA A 85 -8.66 -15.61 -5.80
CA ALA A 85 -9.39 -14.34 -5.75
C ALA A 85 -8.64 -13.19 -6.43
N GLN A 86 -7.31 -13.13 -6.28
CA GLN A 86 -6.47 -12.16 -6.99
C GLN A 86 -6.50 -12.37 -8.50
N PHE A 87 -6.42 -13.61 -8.99
CA PHE A 87 -6.50 -13.90 -10.42
C PHE A 87 -7.85 -13.55 -11.03
N TYR A 88 -8.93 -13.71 -10.27
CA TYR A 88 -10.27 -13.34 -10.70
C TYR A 88 -10.53 -11.83 -10.77
N TYR A 89 -9.56 -11.00 -10.37
CA TYR A 89 -9.69 -9.54 -10.47
C TYR A 89 -10.04 -9.10 -11.90
N GLU A 90 -9.28 -9.57 -12.90
CA GLU A 90 -9.51 -9.24 -14.31
C GLU A 90 -10.86 -9.76 -14.81
N ASP A 91 -11.27 -10.96 -14.38
CA ASP A 91 -12.58 -11.52 -14.74
C ASP A 91 -13.73 -10.68 -14.16
N MET A 92 -13.54 -10.07 -12.99
CA MET A 92 -14.54 -9.23 -12.35
C MET A 92 -14.60 -7.83 -12.93
N VAL A 93 -13.48 -7.33 -13.43
CA VAL A 93 -13.44 -6.15 -14.32
C VAL A 93 -14.24 -6.47 -15.58
N ALA A 94 -13.95 -7.58 -16.25
CA ALA A 94 -14.60 -7.97 -17.50
C ALA A 94 -16.11 -8.23 -17.36
N ALA A 95 -16.55 -8.73 -16.20
CA ALA A 95 -17.95 -9.00 -15.90
C ALA A 95 -18.74 -7.76 -15.42
N ASP A 96 -18.11 -6.59 -15.32
CA ASP A 96 -18.70 -5.35 -14.75
C ASP A 96 -19.28 -5.56 -13.34
N LYS A 97 -18.62 -6.43 -12.56
CA LYS A 97 -19.01 -6.75 -11.16
C LYS A 97 -18.09 -6.10 -10.14
N LEU A 98 -16.92 -5.61 -10.56
CA LEU A 98 -15.91 -5.05 -9.67
C LEU A 98 -16.47 -3.89 -8.82
N LEU A 99 -17.12 -2.91 -9.46
CA LEU A 99 -17.64 -1.72 -8.77
C LEU A 99 -18.66 -2.10 -7.69
N ALA A 100 -19.63 -2.94 -8.05
CA ALA A 100 -20.69 -3.37 -7.14
C ALA A 100 -20.20 -4.27 -5.99
N ALA A 101 -19.08 -4.98 -6.19
CA ALA A 101 -18.48 -5.82 -5.17
C ALA A 101 -17.46 -5.07 -4.30
N SER A 102 -16.93 -3.95 -4.76
CA SER A 102 -15.94 -3.14 -4.06
C SER A 102 -16.55 -2.22 -3.00
N TYR A 103 -15.72 -1.73 -2.09
CA TYR A 103 -16.12 -0.76 -1.06
C TYR A 103 -15.88 0.66 -1.56
N ASP A 104 -16.96 1.41 -1.78
CA ASP A 104 -16.87 2.82 -2.11
C ASP A 104 -16.51 3.66 -0.87
N TYR A 105 -16.28 4.97 -1.05
CA TYR A 105 -15.99 5.89 0.04
C TYR A 105 -17.07 5.81 1.13
N ASN A 106 -18.34 5.93 0.73
CA ASN A 106 -19.47 5.93 1.66
C ASN A 106 -19.69 4.55 2.33
N ASP A 107 -19.17 3.47 1.74
CA ASP A 107 -19.21 2.14 2.34
C ASP A 107 -18.14 1.95 3.40
N LEU A 108 -16.91 2.44 3.15
CA LEU A 108 -15.76 2.29 4.03
C LEU A 108 -15.75 3.32 5.17
N PHE A 109 -16.10 4.58 4.91
CA PHE A 109 -16.04 5.65 5.90
C PHE A 109 -17.42 5.91 6.53
N ILE A 110 -17.48 5.90 7.86
CA ILE A 110 -18.67 6.34 8.63
C ILE A 110 -18.57 7.83 8.91
N THR A 111 -17.42 8.26 9.43
CA THR A 111 -17.09 9.67 9.66
C THR A 111 -15.63 9.90 9.34
N CYS A 112 -15.31 11.04 8.74
CA CYS A 112 -13.94 11.49 8.53
C CYS A 112 -13.86 12.97 8.91
N SER A 113 -12.82 13.34 9.64
CA SER A 113 -12.48 14.74 9.89
C SER A 113 -10.97 14.95 9.81
N TYR A 114 -10.56 16.05 9.20
CA TYR A 114 -9.19 16.54 9.16
C TYR A 114 -9.16 17.99 9.63
N ASP A 115 -8.23 18.33 10.53
CA ASP A 115 -8.13 19.66 11.15
C ASP A 115 -9.49 20.20 11.66
N THR A 116 -10.26 19.34 12.33
CA THR A 116 -11.62 19.62 12.85
C THR A 116 -12.71 19.88 11.80
N VAL A 117 -12.40 19.79 10.51
CA VAL A 117 -13.34 19.92 9.40
C VAL A 117 -13.70 18.52 8.89
N ASN A 118 -14.98 18.29 8.57
CA ASN A 118 -15.40 17.02 7.99
C ASN A 118 -14.78 16.84 6.60
N CYS A 119 -14.23 15.65 6.34
CA CYS A 119 -13.70 15.34 5.03
C CYS A 119 -14.84 15.18 4.01
N ASN A 120 -14.52 15.40 2.74
CA ASN A 120 -15.40 15.09 1.62
C ASN A 120 -14.80 13.99 0.74
N GLU A 121 -15.65 13.27 0.01
CA GLU A 121 -15.22 12.22 -0.94
C GLU A 121 -14.23 12.74 -1.99
N THR A 122 -14.38 14.00 -2.41
CA THR A 122 -13.49 14.66 -3.39
C THR A 122 -12.05 14.84 -2.91
N GLN A 123 -11.79 14.72 -1.61
CA GLN A 123 -10.44 14.77 -1.02
C GLN A 123 -9.75 13.39 -1.06
N PHE A 124 -10.43 12.37 -1.58
CA PHE A 124 -9.91 11.02 -1.71
C PHE A 124 -9.76 10.64 -3.18
N GLN A 125 -8.68 9.92 -3.48
CA GLN A 125 -8.50 9.25 -4.75
C GLN A 125 -8.62 7.74 -4.54
N SER A 126 -9.53 7.10 -5.28
CA SER A 126 -9.65 5.64 -5.27
C SER A 126 -8.70 5.00 -6.27
N PHE A 127 -8.15 3.85 -5.91
CA PHE A 127 -7.46 2.94 -6.83
C PHE A 127 -7.78 1.49 -6.46
N TYR A 128 -7.46 0.55 -7.36
CA TYR A 128 -7.68 -0.87 -7.11
C TYR A 128 -6.36 -1.56 -6.81
N ASP A 129 -6.34 -2.23 -5.67
CA ASP A 129 -5.28 -3.11 -5.23
C ASP A 129 -5.71 -4.59 -5.43
N PRO A 130 -4.88 -5.46 -6.02
CA PRO A 130 -5.24 -6.85 -6.23
C PRO A 130 -5.53 -7.65 -4.95
N PHE A 131 -4.92 -7.27 -3.82
CA PHE A 131 -5.09 -7.96 -2.53
C PHE A 131 -6.25 -7.40 -1.72
N PHE A 132 -6.43 -6.08 -1.72
CA PHE A 132 -7.42 -5.40 -0.87
C PHE A 132 -8.62 -4.82 -1.63
N GLY A 133 -8.70 -5.01 -2.95
CA GLY A 133 -9.80 -4.45 -3.75
C GLY A 133 -9.68 -2.94 -3.85
N ARG A 134 -10.80 -2.22 -3.69
CA ARG A 134 -10.81 -0.76 -3.83
C ARG A 134 -10.29 -0.08 -2.58
N CYS A 135 -9.22 0.68 -2.74
CA CYS A 135 -8.57 1.47 -1.71
C CYS A 135 -8.81 2.97 -1.95
N HIS A 136 -8.69 3.78 -0.90
CA HIS A 136 -8.93 5.23 -0.93
C HIS A 136 -7.79 5.97 -0.27
N THR A 137 -7.15 6.90 -1.00
CA THR A 137 -6.03 7.71 -0.50
C THR A 137 -6.48 9.13 -0.21
N PHE A 138 -6.36 9.54 1.06
CA PHE A 138 -6.51 10.93 1.50
C PHE A 138 -5.27 11.74 1.15
N ASN A 139 -5.46 13.01 0.77
CA ASN A 139 -4.38 13.94 0.44
C ASN A 139 -3.41 13.40 -0.63
N PHE A 140 -3.97 12.83 -1.70
CA PHE A 140 -3.20 12.22 -2.79
C PHE A 140 -2.36 13.25 -3.57
N ASP A 141 -2.77 14.52 -3.57
CA ASP A 141 -2.10 15.63 -4.25
C ASP A 141 -1.11 16.40 -3.35
N GLY A 142 -1.03 16.04 -2.07
CA GLY A 142 -0.17 16.73 -1.10
C GLY A 142 -0.59 18.18 -0.82
N SER A 143 -1.84 18.53 -1.03
CA SER A 143 -2.37 19.88 -0.81
C SER A 143 -2.62 20.21 0.66
N GLU A 144 -2.98 19.21 1.47
CA GLU A 144 -3.32 19.38 2.88
C GLU A 144 -2.06 19.58 3.74
N LYS A 145 -2.13 20.49 4.70
CA LYS A 145 -1.00 20.87 5.56
C LYS A 145 -1.30 20.70 7.04
N SER A 146 -0.29 20.28 7.79
CA SER A 146 -0.32 20.18 9.24
C SER A 146 0.48 21.32 9.87
N SER A 147 -0.24 22.21 10.57
CA SER A 147 0.34 23.34 11.30
C SER A 147 0.39 23.10 12.82
N ARG A 148 -0.47 22.22 13.35
CA ARG A 148 -0.59 21.93 14.79
C ARG A 148 -0.49 20.44 15.05
N ALA A 149 0.36 20.09 16.02
CA ALA A 149 0.41 18.73 16.53
C ALA A 149 -0.77 18.47 17.48
N GLY A 150 -1.32 17.26 17.41
CA GLY A 150 -2.36 16.79 18.32
C GLY A 150 -3.40 15.91 17.61
N PRO A 151 -4.02 14.95 18.32
CA PRO A 151 -4.96 14.01 17.71
C PRO A 151 -6.23 14.66 17.18
N THR A 152 -6.58 15.86 17.66
CA THR A 152 -7.76 16.63 17.21
C THR A 152 -7.55 17.35 15.89
N TYR A 153 -6.29 17.69 15.56
CA TYR A 153 -5.93 18.42 14.34
C TYR A 153 -5.41 17.51 13.23
N GLY A 154 -5.21 16.22 13.51
CA GLY A 154 -4.86 15.22 12.51
C GLY A 154 -6.07 14.64 11.78
N LEU A 155 -5.81 13.64 10.93
CA LEU A 155 -6.86 12.86 10.29
C LEU A 155 -7.49 11.89 11.29
N ARG A 156 -8.81 11.98 11.44
CA ARG A 156 -9.62 11.08 12.26
C ARG A 156 -10.70 10.47 11.40
N ALA A 157 -10.63 9.16 11.22
CA ALA A 157 -11.63 8.40 10.48
C ALA A 157 -12.24 7.30 11.37
N VAL A 158 -13.52 7.05 11.18
CA VAL A 158 -14.22 5.87 11.71
C VAL A 158 -14.59 5.02 10.52
N LEU A 159 -14.02 3.82 10.45
CA LEU A 159 -14.20 2.91 9.33
C LEU A 159 -15.31 1.91 9.63
N ARG A 160 -16.08 1.54 8.60
CA ARG A 160 -17.11 0.52 8.66
C ARG A 160 -16.52 -0.80 8.19
N THR A 161 -16.77 -1.85 8.96
CA THR A 161 -16.52 -3.23 8.57
C THR A 161 -17.78 -4.04 8.82
N ARG A 162 -18.16 -4.91 7.88
CA ARG A 162 -19.33 -5.80 8.00
C ARG A 162 -18.88 -7.27 7.93
N PRO A 163 -18.51 -7.91 9.05
CA PRO A 163 -17.98 -9.27 9.05
C PRO A 163 -18.88 -10.31 8.37
N SER A 164 -20.20 -10.10 8.39
CA SER A 164 -21.18 -10.95 7.70
C SER A 164 -21.05 -10.93 6.16
N GLU A 165 -20.40 -9.92 5.60
CA GLU A 165 -20.22 -9.73 4.16
C GLU A 165 -18.81 -10.12 3.68
N TYR A 166 -18.01 -10.72 4.56
CA TYR A 166 -16.63 -11.12 4.26
C TYR A 166 -16.58 -12.37 3.39
N LEU A 167 -15.59 -12.43 2.50
CA LEU A 167 -15.30 -13.65 1.77
C LEU A 167 -14.91 -14.78 2.73
N PRO A 168 -15.27 -16.05 2.47
CA PRO A 168 -15.14 -17.14 3.44
C PRO A 168 -13.70 -17.49 3.88
N TRP A 169 -12.69 -17.08 3.11
CA TRP A 169 -11.27 -17.30 3.40
C TRP A 169 -10.61 -16.13 4.12
N ILE A 170 -11.29 -14.99 4.27
CA ILE A 170 -10.75 -13.83 4.98
C ILE A 170 -10.96 -14.02 6.48
N HIS A 171 -9.87 -14.25 7.20
CA HIS A 171 -9.89 -14.50 8.65
C HIS A 171 -9.60 -13.27 9.50
N THR A 172 -9.17 -12.17 8.90
CA THR A 172 -8.84 -10.91 9.57
C THR A 172 -9.90 -9.86 9.25
N VAL A 173 -10.45 -9.26 10.31
CA VAL A 173 -11.46 -8.20 10.19
C VAL A 173 -10.82 -6.87 10.60
N GLY A 174 -10.98 -5.86 9.77
CA GLY A 174 -10.35 -4.56 9.95
C GLY A 174 -10.09 -3.86 8.62
N ALA A 175 -9.20 -2.89 8.68
CA ALA A 175 -8.69 -2.16 7.53
C ALA A 175 -7.15 -2.18 7.54
N ALA A 176 -6.53 -2.04 6.37
CA ALA A 176 -5.12 -1.72 6.24
C ALA A 176 -4.97 -0.22 5.99
N VAL A 177 -4.04 0.41 6.69
CA VAL A 177 -3.73 1.83 6.57
C VAL A 177 -2.25 1.99 6.24
N PHE A 178 -1.94 2.74 5.19
CA PHE A 178 -0.58 3.07 4.81
C PHE A 178 -0.39 4.58 4.80
N ILE A 179 0.74 5.04 5.34
CA ILE A 179 1.10 6.45 5.46
C ILE A 179 2.35 6.65 4.62
N HIS A 180 2.26 7.50 3.60
CA HIS A 180 3.31 7.64 2.59
C HIS A 180 3.39 9.08 2.06
N GLY A 181 4.44 9.37 1.28
CA GLY A 181 4.58 10.63 0.56
C GLY A 181 3.57 10.75 -0.58
N SER A 182 3.22 11.98 -0.97
CA SER A 182 2.29 12.21 -2.08
C SER A 182 2.84 11.78 -3.44
N ASP A 183 4.17 11.70 -3.55
CA ASP A 183 4.91 11.21 -4.72
C ASP A 183 5.24 9.71 -4.62
N GLU A 184 4.74 9.02 -3.60
CA GLU A 184 4.98 7.59 -3.37
C GLU A 184 3.79 6.72 -3.82
N THR A 185 4.08 5.52 -4.33
CA THR A 185 3.06 4.54 -4.68
C THR A 185 2.55 3.83 -3.42
N PRO A 186 1.22 3.72 -3.21
CA PRO A 186 0.67 3.08 -2.03
C PRO A 186 0.75 1.55 -2.09
N PHE A 187 1.92 0.97 -1.79
CA PHE A 187 2.11 -0.49 -1.65
C PHE A 187 1.61 -1.00 -0.28
N VAL A 188 0.29 -1.01 -0.12
CA VAL A 188 -0.36 -1.38 1.15
C VAL A 188 -0.09 -2.83 1.54
N ASP A 189 0.15 -3.71 0.58
CA ASP A 189 0.48 -5.12 0.83
C ASP A 189 1.88 -5.31 1.44
N ALA A 190 2.82 -4.41 1.15
CA ALA A 190 4.18 -4.45 1.70
C ALA A 190 4.34 -3.63 2.99
N PHE A 191 3.72 -2.44 3.05
CA PHE A 191 3.98 -1.46 4.11
C PHE A 191 2.75 -1.03 4.92
N GLY A 192 1.59 -1.62 4.65
CA GLY A 192 0.35 -1.31 5.36
C GLY A 192 0.34 -1.78 6.82
N TYR A 193 -0.25 -0.98 7.69
CA TYR A 193 -0.54 -1.29 9.07
C TYR A 193 -1.98 -1.75 9.23
N TYR A 194 -2.20 -2.89 9.88
CA TYR A 194 -3.56 -3.37 10.15
C TYR A 194 -4.17 -2.66 11.36
N VAL A 195 -5.35 -2.09 11.13
CA VAL A 195 -6.18 -1.43 12.13
C VAL A 195 -7.29 -2.39 12.55
N PRO A 196 -7.29 -2.87 13.80
CA PRO A 196 -8.32 -3.77 14.31
C PRO A 196 -9.65 -3.06 14.50
N VAL A 197 -10.73 -3.83 14.49
CA VAL A 197 -12.08 -3.34 14.77
C VAL A 197 -12.35 -3.21 16.27
N GLY A 198 -13.33 -2.38 16.64
CA GLY A 198 -13.81 -2.26 18.03
C GLY A 198 -12.91 -1.46 18.98
N THR A 199 -11.75 -0.99 18.51
CA THR A 199 -10.83 -0.14 19.28
C THR A 199 -10.37 1.05 18.44
N ALA A 200 -9.93 2.12 19.09
CA ALA A 200 -9.33 3.26 18.40
C ALA A 200 -7.83 3.03 18.26
N SER A 201 -7.33 2.99 17.02
CA SER A 201 -5.89 2.98 16.74
C SER A 201 -5.37 4.40 16.57
N SER A 202 -4.45 4.81 17.44
CA SER A 202 -3.80 6.11 17.39
C SER A 202 -2.40 5.96 16.81
N ILE A 203 -2.15 6.55 15.63
CA ILE A 203 -0.87 6.48 14.93
C ILE A 203 -0.20 7.86 14.99
N GLY A 204 0.92 7.95 15.71
CA GLY A 204 1.76 9.15 15.74
C GLY A 204 2.78 9.11 14.61
N VAL A 205 2.85 10.17 13.82
CA VAL A 205 3.79 10.26 12.69
C VAL A 205 4.92 11.25 12.97
N ARG A 206 6.10 10.95 12.43
CA ARG A 206 7.27 11.83 12.46
C ARG A 206 7.87 11.90 11.08
N TYR A 207 8.03 13.11 10.56
CA TYR A 207 8.73 13.35 9.30
C TYR A 207 10.23 13.16 9.47
N VAL A 208 10.80 12.31 8.64
CA VAL A 208 12.25 12.07 8.57
C VAL A 208 12.64 11.98 7.11
N THR A 209 13.34 13.00 6.62
CA THR A 209 13.95 12.99 5.28
C THR A 209 15.38 12.48 5.41
N ARG A 210 15.81 11.64 4.47
CA ARG A 210 17.17 11.12 4.40
C ARG A 210 17.75 11.46 3.04
N GLU A 211 18.70 12.37 3.02
CA GLU A 211 19.41 12.75 1.81
C GLU A 211 20.74 11.99 1.76
N LYS A 212 21.07 11.44 0.59
CA LYS A 212 22.33 10.73 0.35
C LYS A 212 23.05 11.38 -0.82
N LEU A 213 24.38 11.44 -0.73
CA LEU A 213 25.21 11.90 -1.85
C LEU A 213 25.15 10.90 -3.01
N PRO A 214 25.15 11.35 -4.27
CA PRO A 214 25.18 10.47 -5.43
C PRO A 214 26.54 9.78 -5.59
N SER A 215 26.65 8.91 -6.60
CA SER A 215 27.92 8.29 -7.00
C SER A 215 28.99 9.37 -7.26
N PRO A 216 30.25 9.20 -6.77
CA PRO A 216 30.86 7.97 -6.23
C PRO A 216 30.73 7.76 -4.71
N TYR A 217 30.13 8.69 -3.96
CA TYR A 217 30.03 8.59 -2.49
C TYR A 217 29.00 7.57 -2.02
N SER A 218 27.97 7.33 -2.83
CA SER A 218 27.02 6.24 -2.59
C SER A 218 26.45 5.70 -3.91
N THR A 219 25.74 4.58 -3.84
CA THR A 219 25.01 4.01 -4.98
C THR A 219 23.58 4.55 -5.13
N CYS A 220 23.27 5.68 -4.48
CA CYS A 220 21.95 6.30 -4.56
C CYS A 220 21.68 6.85 -5.98
N SER A 221 20.44 6.73 -6.43
CA SER A 221 19.96 7.21 -7.73
C SER A 221 18.54 7.74 -7.56
N ASP A 222 18.28 8.95 -8.06
CA ASP A 222 16.97 9.59 -7.97
C ASP A 222 16.00 9.14 -9.08
N THR A 223 16.53 8.52 -10.14
CA THR A 223 15.76 8.15 -11.34
C THR A 223 15.63 6.64 -11.53
N GLY A 224 16.26 5.83 -10.67
CA GLY A 224 16.34 4.38 -10.84
C GLY A 224 17.17 3.93 -12.04
N GLY A 225 17.96 4.83 -12.63
CA GLY A 225 18.78 4.56 -13.81
C GLY A 225 17.94 4.32 -15.07
N SER A 226 18.13 3.16 -15.71
CA SER A 226 17.47 2.79 -16.97
C SER A 226 16.28 1.83 -16.79
N GLN A 227 15.91 1.53 -15.55
CA GLN A 227 14.80 0.61 -15.26
C GLN A 227 13.47 1.30 -15.52
N LYS A 228 12.50 0.57 -16.09
CA LYS A 228 11.15 1.10 -16.27
C LYS A 228 10.46 1.18 -14.91
N ASN A 229 9.73 2.26 -14.68
CA ASN A 229 8.78 2.34 -13.57
C ASN A 229 7.37 2.17 -14.13
N TYR A 230 6.72 1.05 -13.79
CA TYR A 230 5.33 0.80 -14.19
C TYR A 230 4.31 1.52 -13.29
N TYR A 231 4.78 2.12 -12.19
CA TYR A 231 3.96 2.88 -11.26
C TYR A 231 4.09 4.37 -11.59
N GLN A 232 2.96 5.09 -11.66
CA GLN A 232 2.88 6.50 -12.09
C GLN A 232 3.31 7.48 -10.98
N ALA A 233 4.38 7.15 -10.24
CA ALA A 233 4.87 7.89 -9.09
C ALA A 233 6.40 8.09 -9.16
N GLY A 234 6.97 8.70 -8.13
CA GLY A 234 8.42 8.87 -7.97
C GLY A 234 9.18 7.54 -7.97
N TYR A 235 10.51 7.62 -8.10
CA TYR A 235 11.34 6.44 -7.99
C TYR A 235 11.35 5.91 -6.56
N GLU A 236 11.00 4.64 -6.42
CA GLU A 236 11.09 3.89 -5.16
C GLU A 236 11.76 2.53 -5.36
N VAL A 237 12.35 2.03 -4.28
CA VAL A 237 13.00 0.71 -4.28
C VAL A 237 11.99 -0.41 -4.54
N GLU A 238 10.83 -0.37 -3.90
CA GLU A 238 9.79 -1.41 -4.07
C GLU A 238 9.20 -1.39 -5.48
N ALA A 239 8.89 -0.19 -6.00
CA ALA A 239 8.44 0.00 -7.38
C ALA A 239 9.45 -0.57 -8.39
N CYS A 240 10.75 -0.35 -8.16
CA CYS A 240 11.82 -0.89 -9.00
C CYS A 240 11.88 -2.43 -8.98
N ILE A 241 11.77 -3.04 -7.79
CA ILE A 241 11.82 -4.51 -7.65
C ILE A 241 10.63 -5.15 -8.36
N ARG A 242 9.41 -4.62 -8.14
CA ARG A 242 8.19 -5.12 -8.78
C ARG A 242 8.22 -4.93 -10.29
N SER A 243 8.71 -3.78 -10.77
CA SER A 243 8.83 -3.53 -12.21
C SER A 243 9.82 -4.47 -12.88
N CYS A 244 10.96 -4.74 -12.23
CA CYS A 244 11.94 -5.71 -12.71
C CYS A 244 11.37 -7.14 -12.76
N LEU A 245 10.61 -7.53 -11.73
CA LEU A 245 9.92 -8.83 -11.73
C LEU A 245 8.94 -8.95 -12.90
N GLN A 246 8.16 -7.90 -13.16
CA GLN A 246 7.23 -7.86 -14.30
C GLN A 246 7.95 -8.00 -15.64
N ASP A 247 9.07 -7.28 -15.84
CA ASP A 247 9.89 -7.40 -17.05
C ASP A 247 10.42 -8.82 -17.25
N LYS A 248 10.83 -9.49 -16.17
CA LYS A 248 11.30 -10.88 -16.24
C LYS A 248 10.18 -11.85 -16.58
N ILE A 249 8.98 -11.65 -16.04
CA ILE A 249 7.81 -12.47 -16.38
C ILE A 249 7.49 -12.32 -17.87
N ILE A 250 7.39 -11.09 -18.39
CA ILE A 250 7.12 -10.81 -19.81
C ILE A 250 8.21 -11.37 -20.74
N ALA A 251 9.47 -11.38 -20.29
CA ALA A 251 10.57 -11.91 -21.10
C ALA A 251 10.60 -13.44 -21.16
N GLN A 252 10.02 -14.13 -20.16
CA GLN A 252 10.07 -15.59 -20.04
C GLN A 252 8.78 -16.28 -20.46
N CYS A 253 7.63 -15.63 -20.30
CA CYS A 253 6.30 -16.16 -20.55
C CYS A 253 5.57 -15.29 -21.57
#